data_AF-A0A9E3H191-F1
#
_entry.id   AF-A0A9E3H191-F1
#
_cell.length_a   1.000
_cell.length_b   1.000
_cell.length_c   1.000
_cell.angle_alpha   90.00
_cell.angle_beta   90.00
_cell.angle_gamma   90.00
#
_symmetry.space_group_name_H-M   'P 1'
#
loop_
_entity.id
_entity.type
_entity.pdbx_description
1 polymer ?
#
loop_
_entity_poly.entity_id
_entity_poly.type
_entity_poly.pdbx_seq_one_letter_code
_entity_poly.pdbx_strand_id
1 'polypeptide(L)'
;MKQRVDPERLRDAMARKGQSVKALARKVSSGEHKISERTIARLRSGKETGGVRRQTIVALAAALDMQPGILTGELPAPDAGPPESPFFPETRWNIRLPTAIRNAYSLVAIRYGVPAARIVELAPLVFLLMAEQSLASRRQRLREMRDAYAARQALTEQARHLPLNAEFDAVLDDIYAAEQSSIDERDLFADALLDDRRLTAIGFYEDYNEDEHNPFAAFLRSLAVELVALEAPIEVDKVSRDRTEYKLCREHALVLADGDEALADDILDGSLPLHELPSEFRRGETKAARLEWFRRKSAERHEALRQCSDVAMEDLL
;
A
#
# COMPACT_ATOMS: atom_id res chain seq x y z
N MET A 1 -9.93 38.98 6.07
CA MET A 1 -11.16 38.27 6.52
C MET A 1 -11.06 37.92 7.99
N LYS A 2 -12.15 38.13 8.74
CA LYS A 2 -12.28 37.69 10.12
C LYS A 2 -13.13 36.42 10.14
N GLN A 3 -12.70 35.40 10.89
CA GLN A 3 -13.38 34.11 11.02
C GLN A 3 -13.74 33.86 12.48
N ARG A 4 -14.83 33.12 12.70
CA ARG A 4 -15.30 32.76 14.05
C ARG A 4 -14.60 31.47 14.48
N VAL A 5 -14.09 31.46 15.71
CA VAL A 5 -13.51 30.26 16.33
C VAL A 5 -14.59 29.57 17.15
N ASP A 6 -14.67 28.26 17.04
CA ASP A 6 -15.56 27.42 17.85
C ASP A 6 -14.96 27.27 19.28
N PRO A 7 -15.65 27.79 20.31
CA PRO A 7 -15.15 27.77 21.68
C PRO A 7 -15.09 26.36 22.29
N GLU A 8 -15.95 25.43 21.86
CA GLU A 8 -15.93 24.05 22.36
C GLU A 8 -14.72 23.30 21.84
N ARG A 9 -14.47 23.40 20.53
CA ARG A 9 -13.31 22.77 19.89
C ARG A 9 -11.98 23.30 20.40
N LEU A 10 -11.90 24.60 20.69
CA LEU A 10 -10.71 25.18 21.32
C LEU A 10 -10.50 24.62 22.73
N ARG A 11 -11.58 24.42 23.50
CA ARG A 11 -11.51 23.85 24.85
C ARG A 11 -11.06 22.39 24.80
N ASP A 12 -11.62 21.61 23.89
CA ASP A 12 -11.29 20.20 23.73
C ASP A 12 -9.85 20.01 23.24
N ALA A 13 -9.40 20.81 22.28
CA ALA A 13 -8.02 20.80 21.80
C ALA A 13 -7.02 21.13 22.91
N MET A 14 -7.33 22.13 23.75
CA MET A 14 -6.49 22.49 24.90
C MET A 14 -6.48 21.40 25.97
N ALA A 15 -7.62 20.77 26.25
CA ALA A 15 -7.73 19.67 27.21
C ALA A 15 -6.93 18.45 26.75
N ARG A 16 -7.03 18.06 25.47
CA ARG A 16 -6.26 16.95 24.89
C ARG A 16 -4.76 17.14 25.00
N LYS A 17 -4.27 18.36 24.82
CA LYS A 17 -2.83 18.69 24.90
C LYS A 17 -2.37 19.05 26.32
N GLY A 18 -3.25 19.00 27.33
CA GLY A 18 -2.93 19.40 28.71
C GLY A 18 -2.48 20.85 28.85
N GLN A 19 -2.88 21.73 27.92
CA GLN A 19 -2.38 23.10 27.87
C GLN A 19 -3.30 24.07 28.62
N SER A 20 -2.72 24.83 29.57
CA SER A 20 -3.39 25.97 30.19
C SER A 20 -3.42 27.19 29.25
N VAL A 21 -4.34 28.14 29.50
CA VAL A 21 -4.43 29.39 28.72
C VAL A 21 -3.10 30.14 28.72
N LYS A 22 -2.41 30.16 29.87
CA LYS A 22 -1.09 30.77 30.05
C LYS A 22 0.00 30.03 29.27
N ALA A 23 -0.03 28.70 29.25
CA ALA A 23 0.93 27.88 28.50
C ALA A 23 0.75 28.07 26.98
N LEU A 24 -0.49 28.06 26.48
CA LEU A 24 -0.80 28.31 25.08
C LEU A 24 -0.42 29.74 24.65
N ALA A 25 -0.73 30.75 25.48
CA ALA A 25 -0.31 32.12 25.22
C ALA A 25 1.22 32.25 25.11
N ARG A 26 1.96 31.56 25.97
CA ARG A 26 3.43 31.52 25.93
C ARG A 26 3.94 30.85 24.65
N LYS A 27 3.36 29.71 24.26
CA LYS A 27 3.75 28.93 23.07
C LYS A 27 3.44 29.67 21.76
N VAL A 28 2.36 30.44 21.72
CA VAL A 28 2.05 31.28 20.55
C VAL A 28 2.93 32.54 20.53
N SER A 29 3.22 33.11 21.70
CA SER A 29 4.07 34.31 21.83
C SER A 29 5.55 34.06 21.52
N SER A 30 6.01 32.80 21.49
CA SER A 30 7.34 32.43 21.00
C SER A 30 7.45 32.38 19.47
N GLY A 31 6.33 32.47 18.74
CA GLY A 31 6.32 32.61 17.28
C GLY A 31 6.25 34.07 16.81
N GLU A 32 6.07 34.27 15.50
CA GLU A 32 5.99 35.60 14.87
C GLU A 32 4.74 36.42 15.26
N HIS A 33 3.76 35.81 15.92
CA HIS A 33 2.48 36.45 16.25
C HIS A 33 2.15 36.35 17.74
N LYS A 34 2.19 37.49 18.42
CA LYS A 34 1.89 37.59 19.86
C LYS A 34 0.37 37.61 20.09
N ILE A 35 -0.15 36.61 20.79
CA ILE A 35 -1.54 36.55 21.24
C ILE A 35 -1.57 36.69 22.76
N SER A 36 -2.37 37.63 23.27
CA SER A 36 -2.52 37.83 24.71
C SER A 36 -3.33 36.71 25.37
N GLU A 37 -3.01 36.39 26.63
CA GLU A 37 -3.76 35.44 27.46
C GLU A 37 -5.25 35.81 27.55
N ARG A 38 -5.55 37.11 27.65
CA ARG A 38 -6.91 37.65 27.68
C ARG A 38 -7.68 37.34 26.40
N THR A 39 -7.02 37.40 25.24
CA THR A 39 -7.62 37.05 23.95
C THR A 39 -7.99 35.57 23.90
N ILE A 40 -7.08 34.69 24.31
CA ILE A 40 -7.34 33.24 24.32
C ILE A 40 -8.48 32.89 25.30
N ALA A 41 -8.52 33.52 26.47
CA ALA A 41 -9.60 33.34 27.44
C ALA A 41 -10.97 33.81 26.89
N ARG A 42 -11.01 34.91 26.12
CA ARG A 42 -12.22 35.39 25.46
C ARG A 42 -12.69 34.44 24.36
N LEU A 43 -11.77 33.89 23.57
CA LEU A 43 -12.08 32.88 22.54
C LEU A 43 -12.63 31.59 23.15
N ARG A 44 -11.99 31.09 24.23
CA ARG A 44 -12.44 29.88 24.95
C ARG A 44 -13.82 30.02 25.59
N SER A 45 -14.19 31.24 25.99
CA SER A 45 -15.48 31.53 26.64
C SER A 45 -16.57 31.93 25.64
N GLY A 46 -16.27 32.01 24.34
CA GLY A 46 -17.23 32.43 23.31
C GLY A 46 -17.63 33.92 23.39
N LYS A 47 -16.95 34.73 24.22
CA LYS A 47 -17.23 36.15 24.42
C LYS A 47 -16.59 37.05 23.34
N GLU A 48 -16.08 36.48 22.27
CA GLU A 48 -15.52 37.21 21.13
C GLU A 48 -16.53 37.25 19.98
N THR A 49 -17.24 38.37 19.87
CA THR A 49 -18.30 38.58 18.86
C THR A 49 -17.79 39.16 17.55
N GLY A 50 -16.58 39.75 17.54
CA GLY A 50 -16.04 40.49 16.39
C GLY A 50 -15.29 39.67 15.34
N GLY A 51 -15.16 38.35 15.53
CA GLY A 51 -14.34 37.47 14.70
C GLY A 51 -12.82 37.71 14.85
N VAL A 52 -12.03 36.69 14.54
CA VAL A 52 -10.57 36.70 14.72
C VAL A 52 -9.89 36.81 13.36
N ARG A 53 -8.74 37.48 13.28
CA ARG A 53 -7.92 37.51 12.06
C ARG A 53 -7.46 36.09 11.72
N ARG A 54 -7.48 35.73 10.44
CA ARG A 54 -7.05 34.40 9.94
C ARG A 54 -5.66 33.99 10.45
N GLN A 55 -4.71 34.92 10.47
CA GLN A 55 -3.35 34.70 11.01
C GLN A 55 -3.33 34.24 12.48
N THR A 56 -4.24 34.75 13.31
CA THR A 56 -4.37 34.35 14.71
C THR A 56 -4.90 32.92 14.84
N ILE A 57 -5.81 32.51 13.95
CA ILE A 57 -6.33 31.15 13.90
C ILE A 57 -5.24 30.19 13.44
N VAL A 58 -4.44 30.56 12.44
CA VAL A 58 -3.28 29.78 11.98
C VAL A 58 -2.26 29.60 13.10
N ALA A 59 -1.95 30.67 13.84
CA ALA A 59 -1.01 30.61 14.96
C ALA A 59 -1.52 29.73 16.11
N LEU A 60 -2.82 29.81 16.44
CA LEU A 60 -3.45 28.94 17.45
C LEU A 60 -3.48 27.48 17.00
N ALA A 61 -3.82 27.22 15.75
CA ALA A 61 -3.88 25.88 15.18
C ALA A 61 -2.49 25.24 15.15
N ALA A 62 -1.47 26.00 14.74
CA ALA A 62 -0.07 25.55 14.76
C ALA A 62 0.41 25.24 16.18
N ALA A 63 0.09 26.07 17.18
CA ALA A 63 0.49 25.82 18.56
C ALA A 63 -0.18 24.57 19.18
N LEU A 64 -1.34 24.18 18.65
CA LEU A 64 -2.11 22.99 19.05
C LEU A 64 -1.83 21.76 18.16
N ASP A 65 -0.97 21.88 17.15
CA ASP A 65 -0.68 20.86 16.12
C ASP A 65 -1.93 20.41 15.33
N MET A 66 -2.79 21.36 14.95
CA MET A 66 -4.06 21.10 14.25
C MET A 66 -4.20 21.98 13.00
N GLN A 67 -5.09 21.61 12.09
CA GLN A 67 -5.45 22.46 10.96
C GLN A 67 -6.39 23.61 11.38
N PRO A 68 -6.23 24.83 10.81
CA PRO A 68 -7.06 25.99 11.14
C PRO A 68 -8.57 25.76 10.96
N GLY A 69 -8.96 24.98 9.94
CA GLY A 69 -10.35 24.63 9.66
C GLY A 69 -11.02 23.81 10.77
N ILE A 70 -10.24 23.11 11.61
CA ILE A 70 -10.79 22.37 12.74
C ILE A 70 -11.22 23.33 13.85
N LEU A 71 -10.47 24.42 14.09
CA LEU A 71 -10.82 25.42 15.10
C LEU A 71 -11.98 26.33 14.68
N THR A 72 -12.26 26.45 13.39
CA THR A 72 -13.38 27.27 12.85
C THR A 72 -14.68 26.50 12.67
N GLY A 73 -14.66 25.18 12.84
CA GLY A 73 -15.82 24.33 12.57
C GLY A 73 -15.94 23.86 11.10
N GLU A 74 -15.08 24.37 10.21
CA GLU A 74 -15.11 24.08 8.76
C GLU A 74 -14.65 22.65 8.42
N LEU A 75 -13.79 22.05 9.25
CA LEU A 75 -13.33 20.66 9.10
C LEU A 75 -13.81 19.82 10.29
N PRO A 76 -14.18 18.53 10.12
CA PRO A 76 -14.51 17.66 11.25
C PRO A 76 -13.34 17.58 12.25
N ALA A 77 -13.65 17.50 13.55
CA ALA A 77 -12.63 17.31 14.57
C ALA A 77 -11.97 15.93 14.36
N PRO A 78 -10.62 15.82 14.45
CA PRO A 78 -9.98 14.51 14.38
C PRO A 78 -10.49 13.69 15.57
N ASP A 79 -11.06 12.52 15.27
CA ASP A 79 -11.44 11.55 16.29
C ASP A 79 -10.27 11.36 17.24
N ALA A 80 -10.55 11.45 18.54
CA ALA A 80 -9.55 11.16 19.55
C ALA A 80 -9.19 9.68 19.40
N GLY A 81 -8.08 9.40 18.71
CA GLY A 81 -7.44 8.11 18.81
C GLY A 81 -7.17 7.77 20.28
N PRO A 82 -7.04 6.48 20.61
CA PRO A 82 -6.67 6.07 21.96
C PRO A 82 -5.41 6.83 22.42
N PRO A 83 -5.29 7.12 23.73
CA PRO A 83 -4.13 7.84 24.27
C PRO A 83 -2.85 7.09 23.91
N GLU A 84 -1.83 7.82 23.43
CA GLU A 84 -0.51 7.28 23.08
C GLU A 84 0.04 6.45 24.25
N SER A 85 0.40 5.20 23.96
CA SER A 85 0.98 4.32 24.97
C SER A 85 2.42 4.79 25.30
N PRO A 86 2.76 5.03 26.57
CA PRO A 86 4.12 5.40 26.94
C PRO A 86 5.13 4.24 26.72
N PHE A 87 4.64 3.01 26.55
CA PHE A 87 5.46 1.84 26.28
C PHE A 87 5.65 1.56 24.79
N PHE A 88 4.75 2.10 23.94
CA PHE A 88 4.76 1.91 22.49
C PHE A 88 4.50 3.27 21.82
N PRO A 89 5.54 4.13 21.72
CA PRO A 89 5.38 5.43 21.09
C PRO A 89 4.99 5.26 19.63
N GLU A 90 3.81 5.75 19.26
CA GLU A 90 3.30 5.67 17.89
C GLU A 90 3.87 6.84 17.07
N THR A 91 4.54 6.54 15.97
CA THR A 91 4.99 7.54 14.99
C THR A 91 4.09 7.51 13.76
N ARG A 92 3.71 8.69 13.27
CA ARG A 92 2.90 8.81 12.04
C ARG A 92 3.80 8.61 10.83
N TRP A 93 3.54 7.55 10.06
CA TRP A 93 4.21 7.31 8.79
C TRP A 93 3.33 7.74 7.61
N ASN A 94 3.79 8.71 6.83
CA ASN A 94 3.06 9.22 5.67
C ASN A 94 3.59 8.57 4.39
N ILE A 95 2.99 7.45 3.97
CA ILE A 95 3.25 6.83 2.67
C ILE A 95 2.13 7.18 1.70
N ARG A 96 2.48 7.39 0.43
CA ARG A 96 1.52 7.43 -0.67
C ARG A 96 1.30 6.02 -1.19
N LEU A 97 0.09 5.50 -1.04
CA LEU A 97 -0.30 4.20 -1.58
C LEU A 97 -1.28 4.40 -2.73
N PRO A 98 -1.19 3.60 -3.81
CA PRO A 98 -2.24 3.53 -4.80
C PRO A 98 -3.59 3.17 -4.16
N THR A 99 -4.67 3.67 -4.73
CA THR A 99 -6.03 3.41 -4.22
C THR A 99 -6.33 1.92 -4.16
N ALA A 100 -5.91 1.14 -5.16
CA ALA A 100 -6.07 -0.31 -5.21
C ALA A 100 -5.49 -0.99 -3.95
N ILE A 101 -4.27 -0.64 -3.58
CA ILE A 101 -3.58 -1.19 -2.39
C ILE A 101 -4.33 -0.80 -1.11
N ARG A 102 -4.80 0.44 -1.02
CA ARG A 102 -5.58 0.90 0.14
C ARG A 102 -6.93 0.18 0.25
N ASN A 103 -7.56 -0.10 -0.88
CA ASN A 103 -8.79 -0.89 -0.94
C ASN A 103 -8.50 -2.34 -0.53
N ALA A 104 -7.42 -2.95 -1.01
CA ALA A 104 -7.00 -4.29 -0.61
C ALA A 104 -6.83 -4.40 0.92
N TYR A 105 -6.14 -3.46 1.57
CA TYR A 105 -6.08 -3.41 3.04
C TYR A 105 -7.47 -3.33 3.70
N SER A 106 -8.37 -2.54 3.13
CA SER A 106 -9.73 -2.39 3.66
C SER A 106 -10.54 -3.69 3.51
N LEU A 107 -10.42 -4.38 2.38
CA LEU A 107 -11.13 -5.63 2.12
C LEU A 107 -10.59 -6.77 2.99
N VAL A 108 -9.26 -6.90 3.13
CA VAL A 108 -8.63 -7.88 4.04
C VAL A 108 -9.01 -7.59 5.50
N ALA A 109 -9.08 -6.31 5.89
CA ALA A 109 -9.52 -5.92 7.23
C ALA A 109 -10.97 -6.34 7.50
N ILE A 110 -11.87 -6.20 6.51
CA ILE A 110 -13.25 -6.67 6.62
C ILE A 110 -13.29 -8.20 6.74
N ARG A 111 -12.57 -8.92 5.88
CA ARG A 111 -12.59 -10.39 5.84
C ARG A 111 -12.16 -11.03 7.16
N TYR A 112 -11.11 -10.51 7.78
CA TYR A 112 -10.54 -11.11 9.00
C TYR A 112 -10.93 -10.37 10.29
N GLY A 113 -11.66 -9.25 10.20
CA GLY A 113 -12.01 -8.43 11.35
C GLY A 113 -10.79 -7.79 12.03
N VAL A 114 -9.70 -7.60 11.29
CA VAL A 114 -8.42 -7.07 11.80
C VAL A 114 -8.22 -5.64 11.30
N PRO A 115 -7.84 -4.66 12.15
CA PRO A 115 -7.58 -3.30 11.70
C PRO A 115 -6.44 -3.24 10.67
N ALA A 116 -6.57 -2.38 9.65
CA ALA A 116 -5.52 -2.21 8.63
C ALA A 116 -4.14 -1.87 9.22
N ALA A 117 -4.09 -1.12 10.34
CA ALA A 117 -2.85 -0.83 11.05
C ALA A 117 -2.12 -2.11 11.51
N ARG A 118 -2.88 -3.12 11.97
CA ARG A 118 -2.31 -4.41 12.37
C ARG A 118 -1.83 -5.24 11.18
N ILE A 119 -2.48 -5.12 10.02
CA ILE A 119 -2.01 -5.74 8.78
C ILE A 119 -0.66 -5.12 8.37
N VAL A 120 -0.55 -3.80 8.41
CA VAL A 120 0.70 -3.07 8.12
C VAL A 120 1.81 -3.45 9.11
N GLU A 121 1.48 -3.59 10.40
CA GLU A 121 2.43 -4.04 11.43
C GLU A 121 2.96 -5.46 11.15
N LEU A 122 2.09 -6.37 10.68
CA LEU A 122 2.47 -7.74 10.35
C LEU A 122 3.20 -7.88 9.01
N ALA A 123 3.03 -6.92 8.10
CA ALA A 123 3.52 -7.02 6.72
C ALA A 123 5.04 -7.31 6.62
N PRO A 124 5.95 -6.65 7.38
CA PRO A 124 7.38 -6.96 7.31
C PRO A 124 7.71 -8.40 7.74
N LEU A 125 7.03 -8.91 8.76
CA LEU A 125 7.23 -10.27 9.24
C LEU A 125 6.76 -11.29 8.19
N VAL A 126 5.56 -11.10 7.66
CA VAL A 126 5.00 -11.99 6.62
C VAL A 126 5.86 -11.93 5.36
N PHE A 127 6.30 -10.74 4.95
CA PHE A 127 7.19 -10.58 3.81
C PHE A 127 8.50 -11.37 3.98
N LEU A 128 9.16 -11.25 5.14
CA LEU A 128 10.39 -12.00 5.43
C LEU A 128 10.17 -13.51 5.37
N LEU A 129 9.07 -14.01 5.96
CA LEU A 129 8.74 -15.44 5.92
C LEU A 129 8.52 -15.93 4.48
N MET A 130 7.79 -15.17 3.67
CA MET A 130 7.55 -15.53 2.26
C MET A 130 8.83 -15.45 1.42
N ALA A 131 9.66 -14.44 1.65
CA ALA A 131 10.95 -14.26 0.97
C ALA A 131 11.88 -15.45 1.26
N GLU A 132 12.07 -15.82 2.53
CA GLU A 132 12.93 -16.96 2.91
C GLU A 132 12.36 -18.30 2.42
N GLN A 133 11.04 -18.47 2.44
CA GLN A 133 10.40 -19.66 1.89
C GLN A 133 10.59 -19.78 0.37
N SER A 134 10.51 -18.65 -0.36
CA SER A 134 10.80 -18.61 -1.80
C SER A 134 12.25 -19.03 -2.07
N LEU A 135 13.22 -18.46 -1.34
CA LEU A 135 14.64 -18.81 -1.46
C LEU A 135 14.88 -20.29 -1.12
N ALA A 136 14.24 -20.82 -0.07
CA ALA A 136 14.33 -22.23 0.28
C ALA A 136 13.77 -23.15 -0.83
N SER A 137 12.64 -22.77 -1.43
CA SER A 137 12.05 -23.47 -2.57
C SER A 137 13.00 -23.47 -3.78
N ARG A 138 13.62 -22.33 -4.09
CA ARG A 138 14.62 -22.23 -5.17
C ARG A 138 15.84 -23.13 -4.90
N ARG A 139 16.38 -23.12 -3.68
CA ARG A 139 17.49 -24.03 -3.28
C ARG A 139 17.12 -25.49 -3.48
N GLN A 140 15.89 -25.87 -3.16
CA GLN A 140 15.42 -27.24 -3.33
C GLN A 140 15.34 -27.61 -4.83
N ARG A 141 14.74 -26.75 -5.66
CA ARG A 141 14.67 -26.97 -7.11
C ARG A 141 16.05 -27.04 -7.76
N LEU A 142 16.98 -26.18 -7.34
CA LEU A 142 18.36 -26.20 -7.85
C LEU A 142 19.07 -27.53 -7.50
N ARG A 143 18.86 -28.07 -6.30
CA ARG A 143 19.37 -29.39 -5.92
C ARG A 143 18.76 -30.49 -6.79
N GLU A 144 17.45 -30.49 -6.98
CA GLU A 144 16.74 -31.47 -7.82
C GLU A 144 17.22 -31.43 -9.27
N MET A 145 17.46 -30.24 -9.82
CA MET A 145 18.02 -30.05 -11.15
C MET A 145 19.45 -30.62 -11.26
N ARG A 146 20.31 -30.35 -10.27
CA ARG A 146 21.68 -30.90 -10.22
C ARG A 146 21.67 -32.43 -10.12
N ASP A 147 20.81 -32.99 -9.28
CA ASP A 147 20.70 -34.44 -9.11
C ASP A 147 20.20 -35.12 -10.40
N ALA A 148 19.18 -34.55 -11.05
CA ALA A 148 18.67 -35.04 -12.32
C ALA A 148 19.73 -34.96 -13.44
N TYR A 149 20.51 -33.88 -13.45
CA TYR A 149 21.60 -33.69 -14.39
C TYR A 149 22.74 -34.69 -14.17
N ALA A 150 23.15 -34.92 -12.92
CA ALA A 150 24.16 -35.91 -12.58
C ALA A 150 23.72 -37.33 -12.98
N ALA A 151 22.44 -37.66 -12.76
CA ALA A 151 21.86 -38.92 -13.21
C ALA A 151 21.89 -39.06 -14.74
N ARG A 152 21.57 -37.99 -15.49
CA ARG A 152 21.70 -37.95 -16.95
C ARG A 152 23.15 -38.20 -17.38
N GLN A 153 24.12 -37.54 -16.75
CA GLN A 153 25.53 -37.69 -17.07
C GLN A 153 26.01 -39.13 -16.88
N ALA A 154 25.62 -39.79 -15.78
CA ALA A 154 25.94 -41.19 -15.52
C ALA A 154 25.38 -42.15 -16.59
N LEU A 155 24.20 -41.86 -17.15
CA LEU A 155 23.63 -42.62 -18.27
C LEU A 155 24.38 -42.35 -19.59
N THR A 156 24.77 -41.10 -19.84
CA THR A 156 25.57 -40.71 -21.01
C THR A 156 26.91 -41.43 -21.05
N GLU A 157 27.58 -41.58 -19.90
CA GLU A 157 28.85 -42.31 -19.82
C GLU A 157 28.73 -43.79 -20.24
N GLN A 158 27.54 -44.38 -20.10
CA GLN A 158 27.22 -45.74 -20.53
C GLN A 158 26.84 -45.78 -22.03
N ALA A 159 26.42 -44.65 -22.60
CA ALA A 159 25.96 -44.51 -23.98
C ALA A 159 26.89 -43.60 -24.82
N ARG A 160 28.21 -43.75 -24.69
CA ARG A 160 29.24 -42.90 -25.34
C ARG A 160 29.15 -42.76 -26.86
N HIS A 161 28.40 -43.63 -27.53
CA HIS A 161 28.16 -43.58 -28.97
C HIS A 161 27.08 -42.55 -29.36
N LEU A 162 26.32 -42.03 -28.40
CA LEU A 162 25.34 -40.98 -28.63
C LEU A 162 26.03 -39.61 -28.57
N PRO A 163 25.83 -38.72 -29.57
CA PRO A 163 26.41 -37.40 -29.58
C PRO A 163 25.64 -36.50 -28.60
N LEU A 164 26.11 -36.45 -27.36
CA LEU A 164 25.62 -35.51 -26.35
C LEU A 164 26.60 -34.33 -26.26
N ASN A 165 26.07 -33.11 -26.34
CA ASN A 165 26.85 -31.88 -26.53
C ASN A 165 27.58 -31.46 -25.24
N ALA A 166 28.87 -31.74 -25.14
CA ALA A 166 29.73 -31.34 -24.01
C ALA A 166 29.84 -29.81 -23.81
N GLU A 167 29.59 -29.01 -24.85
CA GLU A 167 29.56 -27.54 -24.74
C GLU A 167 28.35 -27.05 -23.91
N PHE A 168 27.23 -27.77 -23.98
CA PHE A 168 26.03 -27.44 -23.20
C PHE A 168 26.25 -27.71 -21.71
N ASP A 169 27.06 -28.72 -21.38
CA ASP A 169 27.35 -29.15 -20.02
C ASP A 169 28.14 -28.08 -19.24
N ALA A 170 29.11 -27.41 -19.89
CA ALA A 170 29.88 -26.33 -19.26
C ALA A 170 29.03 -25.09 -18.94
N VAL A 171 28.08 -24.75 -19.82
CA VAL A 171 27.17 -23.61 -19.62
C VAL A 171 26.18 -23.87 -18.48
N LEU A 172 25.74 -25.11 -18.30
CA LEU A 172 24.84 -25.48 -17.20
C LEU A 172 25.46 -25.30 -15.82
N ASP A 173 26.75 -25.63 -15.66
CA ASP A 173 27.46 -25.40 -14.40
C ASP A 173 27.53 -23.90 -14.05
N ASP A 174 27.78 -23.05 -15.05
CA ASP A 174 27.77 -21.59 -14.89
C ASP A 174 26.37 -21.08 -14.48
N ILE A 175 25.29 -21.58 -15.11
CA ILE A 175 23.91 -21.23 -14.74
C ILE A 175 23.61 -21.64 -13.29
N TYR A 176 24.00 -22.86 -12.90
CA TYR A 176 23.77 -23.35 -11.54
C TYR A 176 24.60 -22.60 -10.50
N ALA A 177 25.79 -22.13 -10.84
CA ALA A 177 26.61 -21.31 -9.97
C ALA A 177 26.01 -19.90 -9.81
N ALA A 178 25.56 -19.31 -10.92
CA ALA A 178 24.91 -17.99 -10.90
C ALA A 178 23.60 -17.99 -10.08
N GLU A 179 22.74 -19.00 -10.26
CA GLU A 179 21.52 -19.13 -9.46
C GLU A 179 21.84 -19.34 -7.96
N GLN A 180 22.87 -20.15 -7.65
CA GLN A 180 23.32 -20.32 -6.26
C GLN A 180 23.79 -18.99 -5.66
N SER A 181 24.54 -18.18 -6.41
CA SER A 181 24.98 -16.85 -5.97
C SER A 181 23.81 -15.91 -5.73
N SER A 182 22.84 -15.85 -6.67
CA SER A 182 21.61 -15.05 -6.51
C SER A 182 20.86 -15.43 -5.22
N ILE A 183 20.71 -16.73 -4.94
CA ILE A 183 20.08 -17.20 -3.71
C ILE A 183 20.87 -16.79 -2.45
N ASP A 184 22.19 -16.92 -2.47
CA ASP A 184 23.05 -16.60 -1.33
C ASP A 184 23.08 -15.10 -1.03
N GLU A 185 22.91 -14.27 -2.07
CA GLU A 185 22.75 -12.82 -2.00
C GLU A 185 21.34 -12.37 -1.58
N ARG A 186 20.41 -13.32 -1.38
CA ARG A 186 18.98 -13.07 -1.10
C ARG A 186 18.27 -12.26 -2.19
N ASP A 187 18.71 -12.38 -3.43
CA ASP A 187 18.10 -11.74 -4.57
C ASP A 187 16.78 -12.45 -4.91
N LEU A 188 15.66 -11.79 -4.61
CA LEU A 188 14.33 -12.38 -4.80
C LEU A 188 13.89 -12.42 -6.27
N PHE A 189 14.39 -11.50 -7.10
CA PHE A 189 13.93 -11.28 -8.47
C PHE A 189 14.84 -11.92 -9.52
N ALA A 190 15.95 -12.54 -9.09
CA ALA A 190 17.01 -13.09 -9.93
C ALA A 190 17.77 -12.04 -10.74
N ASP A 191 17.87 -10.83 -10.21
CA ASP A 191 18.62 -9.73 -10.81
C ASP A 191 20.10 -10.07 -11.04
N ALA A 192 20.73 -10.73 -10.05
CA ALA A 192 22.13 -11.12 -10.15
C ALA A 192 22.37 -12.18 -11.24
N LEU A 193 21.36 -13.01 -11.53
CA LEU A 193 21.40 -14.01 -12.59
C LEU A 193 21.25 -13.37 -13.97
N LEU A 194 20.38 -12.36 -14.11
CA LEU A 194 20.12 -11.64 -15.36
C LEU A 194 21.26 -10.68 -15.74
N ASP A 195 21.95 -10.13 -14.73
CA ASP A 195 23.11 -9.26 -14.93
C ASP A 195 24.41 -10.03 -15.25
N ASP A 196 24.38 -11.38 -15.25
CA ASP A 196 25.53 -12.19 -15.65
C ASP A 196 25.84 -12.02 -17.14
N ARG A 197 26.85 -11.20 -17.41
CA ARG A 197 27.31 -10.87 -18.77
C ARG A 197 27.68 -12.08 -19.62
N ARG A 198 28.09 -13.20 -19.01
CA ARG A 198 28.44 -14.42 -19.77
C ARG A 198 27.18 -15.07 -20.30
N LEU A 199 26.16 -15.24 -19.46
CA LEU A 199 24.88 -15.84 -19.82
C LEU A 199 24.09 -14.94 -20.79
N THR A 200 24.15 -13.64 -20.60
CA THR A 200 23.51 -12.67 -21.52
C THR A 200 24.20 -12.66 -22.89
N ALA A 201 25.52 -12.82 -22.97
CA ALA A 201 26.26 -12.86 -24.24
C ALA A 201 25.94 -14.08 -25.12
N ILE A 202 25.44 -15.17 -24.52
CA ILE A 202 25.01 -16.38 -25.23
C ILE A 202 23.49 -16.43 -25.48
N GLY A 203 22.78 -15.33 -25.22
CA GLY A 203 21.37 -15.17 -25.57
C GLY A 203 20.38 -15.95 -24.70
N PHE A 204 20.80 -16.51 -23.56
CA PHE A 204 19.95 -17.38 -22.73
C PHE A 204 18.72 -16.67 -22.13
N TYR A 205 18.72 -15.34 -22.09
CA TYR A 205 17.64 -14.53 -21.51
C TYR A 205 16.98 -13.59 -22.51
N GLU A 206 17.16 -13.78 -23.82
CA GLU A 206 16.53 -12.92 -24.85
C GLU A 206 15.00 -12.88 -24.75
N ASP A 207 14.38 -14.01 -24.36
CA ASP A 207 12.93 -14.15 -24.16
C ASP A 207 12.52 -14.04 -22.68
N TYR A 208 13.36 -13.49 -21.81
CA TYR A 208 13.01 -13.36 -20.39
C TYR A 208 11.93 -12.28 -20.18
N ASN A 209 10.72 -12.73 -19.85
CA ASN A 209 9.65 -11.87 -19.37
C ASN A 209 9.66 -11.82 -17.84
N GLU A 210 10.00 -10.67 -17.26
CA GLU A 210 10.03 -10.49 -15.80
C GLU A 210 8.69 -10.82 -15.15
N ASP A 211 7.56 -10.52 -15.80
CA ASP A 211 6.25 -10.81 -15.23
C ASP A 211 5.95 -12.30 -15.16
N GLU A 212 6.49 -13.10 -16.08
CA GLU A 212 6.20 -14.54 -16.20
C GLU A 212 7.27 -15.40 -15.52
N HIS A 213 8.54 -15.01 -15.65
CA HIS A 213 9.69 -15.82 -15.29
C HIS A 213 10.36 -15.42 -13.97
N ASN A 214 9.94 -14.31 -13.34
CA ASN A 214 10.42 -13.91 -12.02
C ASN A 214 10.18 -15.04 -11.00
N PRO A 215 11.23 -15.52 -10.31
CA PRO A 215 11.11 -16.68 -9.43
C PRO A 215 10.26 -16.39 -8.18
N PHE A 216 10.30 -15.16 -7.65
CA PHE A 216 9.43 -14.76 -6.55
C PHE A 216 7.98 -14.62 -7.00
N ALA A 217 7.73 -14.07 -8.20
CA ALA A 217 6.39 -14.05 -8.79
C ALA A 217 5.83 -15.46 -8.98
N ALA A 218 6.63 -16.37 -9.54
CA ALA A 218 6.26 -17.77 -9.73
C ALA A 218 5.94 -18.47 -8.39
N PHE A 219 6.73 -18.20 -7.34
CA PHE A 219 6.45 -18.70 -5.99
C PHE A 219 5.13 -18.16 -5.41
N LEU A 220 4.90 -16.85 -5.51
CA LEU A 220 3.64 -16.26 -5.03
C LEU A 220 2.43 -16.77 -5.81
N ARG A 221 2.54 -16.99 -7.12
CA ARG A 221 1.47 -17.58 -7.92
C ARG A 221 1.20 -19.04 -7.55
N SER A 222 2.25 -19.85 -7.33
CA SER A 222 2.03 -21.23 -6.87
C SER A 222 1.34 -21.26 -5.51
N LEU A 223 1.74 -20.39 -4.59
CA LEU A 223 1.08 -20.26 -3.29
C LEU A 223 -0.36 -19.76 -3.43
N ALA A 224 -0.62 -18.80 -4.32
CA ALA A 224 -1.97 -18.32 -4.58
C ALA A 224 -2.87 -19.44 -5.12
N VAL A 225 -2.38 -20.29 -6.03
CA VAL A 225 -3.12 -21.46 -6.54
C VAL A 225 -3.48 -22.42 -5.40
N GLU A 226 -2.53 -22.72 -4.51
CA GLU A 226 -2.78 -23.55 -3.33
C GLU A 226 -3.82 -22.93 -2.40
N LEU A 227 -3.74 -21.63 -2.16
CA LEU A 227 -4.68 -20.90 -1.31
C LEU A 227 -6.08 -20.80 -1.95
N VAL A 228 -6.19 -20.64 -3.26
CA VAL A 228 -7.47 -20.67 -3.99
C VAL A 228 -8.13 -22.03 -3.87
N ALA A 229 -7.36 -23.12 -3.90
CA ALA A 229 -7.89 -24.46 -3.63
C ALA A 229 -8.45 -24.60 -2.19
N LEU A 230 -8.05 -23.70 -1.28
CA LEU A 230 -8.56 -23.56 0.09
C LEU A 230 -9.58 -22.41 0.23
N GLU A 231 -10.21 -21.99 -0.88
CA GLU A 231 -11.23 -20.94 -0.93
C GLU A 231 -10.73 -19.54 -0.49
N ALA A 232 -9.42 -19.30 -0.59
CA ALA A 232 -8.87 -17.95 -0.40
C ALA A 232 -9.12 -17.10 -1.66
N PRO A 233 -9.65 -15.88 -1.51
CA PRO A 233 -10.00 -15.00 -2.63
C PRO A 233 -8.80 -14.16 -3.06
N ILE A 234 -7.83 -14.79 -3.72
CA ILE A 234 -6.60 -14.16 -4.19
C ILE A 234 -6.40 -14.39 -5.69
N GLU A 235 -6.08 -13.33 -6.39
CA GLU A 235 -5.67 -13.34 -7.80
C GLU A 235 -4.39 -12.50 -7.91
N VAL A 236 -3.34 -13.08 -8.51
CA VAL A 236 -2.04 -12.43 -8.67
C VAL A 236 -1.78 -12.28 -10.17
N ASP A 237 -1.92 -11.05 -10.66
CA ASP A 237 -1.79 -10.74 -12.08
C ASP A 237 -0.31 -10.55 -12.43
N LYS A 238 0.33 -9.55 -11.81
CA LYS A 238 1.69 -9.14 -12.12
C LYS A 238 2.51 -8.94 -10.84
N VAL A 239 3.73 -9.45 -10.85
CA VAL A 239 4.72 -9.19 -9.80
C VAL A 239 6.06 -8.97 -10.48
N SER A 240 6.49 -7.71 -10.53
CA SER A 240 7.81 -7.30 -10.99
C SER A 240 8.51 -6.51 -9.89
N ARG A 241 9.77 -6.12 -10.14
CA ARG A 241 10.55 -5.27 -9.24
C ARG A 241 9.85 -3.95 -8.94
N ASP A 242 9.24 -3.34 -9.96
CA ASP A 242 8.71 -1.98 -9.88
C ASP A 242 7.19 -1.93 -9.65
N ARG A 243 6.48 -3.03 -9.91
CA ARG A 243 5.02 -3.04 -9.86
C ARG A 243 4.47 -4.38 -9.42
N THR A 244 3.41 -4.33 -8.63
CA THR A 244 2.63 -5.51 -8.24
C THR A 244 1.15 -5.23 -8.49
N GLU A 245 0.47 -6.15 -9.16
CA GLU A 245 -0.94 -6.11 -9.49
C GLU A 245 -1.59 -7.39 -9.01
N TYR A 246 -2.62 -7.25 -8.19
CA TYR A 246 -3.33 -8.36 -7.58
C TYR A 246 -4.73 -7.92 -7.15
N LYS A 247 -5.64 -8.87 -7.02
CA LYS A 247 -6.99 -8.64 -6.50
C LYS A 247 -7.22 -9.55 -5.30
N LEU A 248 -7.73 -8.97 -4.22
CA LEU A 248 -8.02 -9.68 -2.97
C LEU A 248 -9.48 -9.51 -2.59
N CYS A 249 -10.08 -10.58 -2.05
CA CYS A 249 -11.39 -10.53 -1.40
C CYS A 249 -12.50 -10.00 -2.32
N ARG A 250 -12.54 -10.46 -3.58
CA ARG A 250 -13.54 -10.05 -4.59
C ARG A 250 -14.98 -10.20 -4.08
N GLU A 251 -15.25 -11.25 -3.31
CA GLU A 251 -16.55 -11.49 -2.69
C GLU A 251 -16.97 -10.34 -1.76
N HIS A 252 -16.03 -9.72 -1.04
CA HIS A 252 -16.31 -8.57 -0.20
C HIS A 252 -16.55 -7.30 -1.03
N ALA A 253 -15.82 -7.13 -2.14
CA ALA A 253 -16.08 -6.04 -3.08
C ALA A 253 -17.49 -6.16 -3.70
N LEU A 254 -17.89 -7.38 -4.11
CA LEU A 254 -19.25 -7.66 -4.60
C LEU A 254 -20.33 -7.34 -3.57
N VAL A 255 -20.13 -7.71 -2.30
CA VAL A 255 -21.09 -7.39 -1.23
C VAL A 255 -21.23 -5.87 -1.04
N LEU A 256 -20.12 -5.12 -1.14
CA LEU A 256 -20.17 -3.65 -1.08
C LEU A 256 -20.90 -3.07 -2.29
N ALA A 257 -20.68 -3.63 -3.47
CA ALA A 257 -21.32 -3.28 -4.73
C ALA A 257 -22.74 -3.85 -4.92
N ASP A 258 -23.30 -4.55 -3.91
CA ASP A 258 -24.63 -5.18 -3.95
C ASP A 258 -24.82 -6.11 -5.17
N GLY A 259 -23.75 -6.81 -5.56
CA GLY A 259 -23.70 -7.73 -6.69
C GLY A 259 -23.37 -7.11 -8.05
N ASP A 260 -23.16 -5.79 -8.13
CA ASP A 260 -22.73 -5.11 -9.36
C ASP A 260 -21.26 -5.42 -9.66
N GLU A 261 -21.01 -6.28 -10.65
CA GLU A 261 -19.66 -6.77 -10.97
C GLU A 261 -18.73 -5.66 -11.45
N ALA A 262 -19.22 -4.70 -12.24
CA ALA A 262 -18.42 -3.60 -12.75
C ALA A 262 -17.94 -2.70 -11.61
N LEU A 263 -18.83 -2.36 -10.67
CA LEU A 263 -18.45 -1.59 -9.50
C LEU A 263 -17.53 -2.37 -8.54
N ALA A 264 -17.66 -3.69 -8.47
CA ALA A 264 -16.75 -4.51 -7.68
C ALA A 264 -15.33 -4.51 -8.29
N ASP A 265 -15.23 -4.60 -9.62
CA ASP A 265 -13.94 -4.54 -10.31
C ASP A 265 -13.32 -3.14 -10.18
N ASP A 266 -14.11 -2.07 -10.29
CA ASP A 266 -13.69 -0.68 -10.02
C ASP A 266 -13.21 -0.48 -8.56
N ILE A 267 -13.69 -1.28 -7.60
CA ILE A 267 -13.17 -1.26 -6.23
C ILE A 267 -11.81 -1.96 -6.17
N LEU A 268 -11.66 -3.10 -6.85
CA LEU A 268 -10.45 -3.92 -6.80
C LEU A 268 -9.27 -3.26 -7.50
N ASP A 269 -9.50 -2.62 -8.65
CA ASP A 269 -8.48 -1.91 -9.44
C ASP A 269 -8.09 -0.52 -8.85
N GLY A 270 -8.86 -0.05 -7.87
CA GLY A 270 -8.66 1.25 -7.22
C GLY A 270 -9.28 2.45 -7.95
N SER A 271 -10.12 2.24 -8.94
CA SER A 271 -10.91 3.29 -9.61
C SER A 271 -11.91 3.93 -8.64
N LEU A 272 -12.44 3.16 -7.69
CA LEU A 272 -13.32 3.60 -6.60
C LEU A 272 -12.60 3.63 -5.25
N PRO A 273 -12.36 4.82 -4.66
CA PRO A 273 -11.67 4.93 -3.37
C PRO A 273 -12.60 4.61 -2.19
N LEU A 274 -12.49 3.41 -1.59
CA LEU A 274 -13.31 3.02 -0.43
C LEU A 274 -13.10 3.93 0.79
N HIS A 275 -11.92 4.52 0.90
CA HIS A 275 -11.59 5.41 2.01
C HIS A 275 -12.32 6.75 1.97
N GLU A 276 -12.78 7.19 0.79
CA GLU A 276 -13.59 8.39 0.61
C GLU A 276 -15.07 8.12 0.81
N LEU A 277 -15.48 6.85 0.90
CA LEU A 277 -16.87 6.48 1.12
C LEU A 277 -17.34 7.07 2.46
N PRO A 278 -18.37 7.96 2.44
CA PRO A 278 -18.94 8.54 3.65
C PRO A 278 -19.32 7.48 4.67
N SER A 279 -19.08 7.77 5.95
CA SER A 279 -19.31 6.81 7.03
C SER A 279 -20.78 6.42 7.16
N GLU A 280 -21.71 7.32 6.83
CA GLU A 280 -23.14 7.02 6.73
C GLU A 280 -23.45 5.91 5.73
N PHE A 281 -22.70 5.80 4.62
CA PHE A 281 -22.95 4.84 3.54
C PHE A 281 -22.37 3.45 3.80
N ARG A 282 -21.59 3.29 4.87
CA ARG A 282 -20.98 2.01 5.25
C ARG A 282 -21.97 1.06 5.92
N ARG A 283 -23.10 1.57 6.42
CA ARG A 283 -24.15 0.76 7.07
C ARG A 283 -25.14 0.20 6.04
N GLY A 284 -25.74 -0.95 6.36
CA GLY A 284 -26.63 -1.67 5.45
C GLY A 284 -27.95 -0.96 5.10
N GLU A 285 -28.31 0.10 5.82
CA GLU A 285 -29.58 0.82 5.65
C GLU A 285 -29.54 1.86 4.50
N THR A 286 -28.35 2.19 3.99
CA THR A 286 -28.14 3.21 2.95
C THR A 286 -27.55 2.62 1.66
N LYS A 287 -27.89 1.36 1.34
CA LYS A 287 -27.36 0.66 0.15
C LYS A 287 -27.55 1.45 -1.15
N ALA A 288 -28.76 1.95 -1.40
CA ALA A 288 -29.05 2.69 -2.63
C ALA A 288 -28.17 3.95 -2.77
N ALA A 289 -28.00 4.71 -1.69
CA ALA A 289 -27.14 5.88 -1.66
C ALA A 289 -25.66 5.54 -1.88
N ARG A 290 -25.19 4.40 -1.33
CA ARG A 290 -23.83 3.90 -1.58
C ARG A 290 -23.61 3.58 -3.06
N LEU A 291 -24.55 2.88 -3.69
CA LEU A 291 -24.44 2.51 -5.10
C LEU A 291 -24.46 3.73 -6.02
N GLU A 292 -25.32 4.71 -5.73
CA GLU A 292 -25.35 5.97 -6.47
C GLU A 292 -24.02 6.73 -6.34
N TRP A 293 -23.45 6.76 -5.13
CA TRP A 293 -22.13 7.35 -4.90
C TRP A 293 -21.04 6.64 -5.69
N PHE A 294 -21.02 5.30 -5.71
CA PHE A 294 -20.08 4.51 -6.50
C PHE A 294 -20.20 4.80 -8.00
N ARG A 295 -21.42 4.76 -8.56
CA ARG A 295 -21.63 5.03 -9.98
C ARG A 295 -21.14 6.42 -10.39
N ARG A 296 -21.43 7.43 -9.58
CA ARG A 296 -20.95 8.80 -9.83
C ARG A 296 -19.42 8.86 -9.81
N LYS A 297 -18.78 8.27 -8.80
CA LYS A 297 -17.31 8.30 -8.66
C LYS A 297 -16.60 7.51 -9.76
N SER A 298 -17.15 6.37 -10.14
CA SER A 298 -16.65 5.57 -11.27
C SER A 298 -16.74 6.36 -12.57
N ALA A 299 -17.87 7.01 -12.85
CA ALA A 299 -18.04 7.85 -14.03
C ALA A 299 -17.04 9.02 -14.07
N GLU A 300 -16.88 9.75 -12.95
CA GLU A 300 -15.88 10.83 -12.82
C GLU A 300 -14.45 10.32 -13.14
N ARG A 301 -14.11 9.12 -12.66
CA ARG A 301 -12.77 8.54 -12.83
C ARG A 301 -12.53 8.07 -14.27
N HIS A 302 -13.50 7.38 -14.87
CA HIS A 302 -13.41 6.92 -16.25
C HIS A 302 -13.33 8.08 -17.24
N GLU A 303 -14.03 9.18 -16.99
CA GLU A 303 -13.93 10.38 -17.81
C GLU A 303 -12.55 11.05 -17.68
N ALA A 304 -12.00 11.15 -16.46
CA ALA A 304 -10.64 11.65 -16.27
C ALA A 304 -9.58 10.78 -16.97
N LEU A 305 -9.74 9.45 -16.95
CA LEU A 305 -8.83 8.53 -17.64
C LEU A 305 -8.89 8.70 -19.17
N ARG A 306 -10.09 8.87 -19.74
CA ARG A 306 -10.25 9.15 -21.18
C ARG A 306 -9.54 10.45 -21.57
N GLN A 307 -9.76 11.52 -20.81
CA GLN A 307 -9.11 12.81 -21.06
C GLN A 307 -7.58 12.73 -20.98
N CYS A 308 -7.03 11.98 -20.01
CA CYS A 308 -5.58 11.75 -19.94
C CYS A 308 -5.05 10.89 -21.11
N SER A 309 -5.81 9.90 -21.56
CA SER A 309 -5.44 9.06 -22.70
C SER A 309 -5.41 9.85 -24.01
N ASP A 310 -6.37 10.75 -24.21
CA ASP A 310 -6.45 11.58 -25.42
C ASP A 310 -5.28 12.58 -25.48
N VAL A 311 -4.92 13.20 -24.35
CA VAL A 311 -3.76 14.10 -24.24
C VAL A 311 -2.43 13.35 -24.48
N ALA A 312 -2.28 12.14 -23.93
CA ALA A 312 -1.06 11.34 -24.12
C ALA A 312 -0.89 10.87 -25.57
N MET A 313 -1.99 10.68 -26.32
CA MET A 313 -1.97 10.34 -27.74
C MET A 313 -1.68 11.55 -28.63
N GLU A 314 -2.11 12.76 -28.24
CA GLU A 314 -1.78 14.01 -28.95
C GLU A 314 -0.30 14.40 -28.79
N ASP A 315 0.32 14.14 -27.64
CA ASP A 315 1.76 14.42 -27.40
C ASP A 315 2.72 13.43 -28.10
N LEU A 316 2.20 12.35 -28.68
CA LEU A 316 2.97 11.34 -29.44
C LEU A 316 2.89 11.53 -30.97
N LEU A 317 2.15 12.54 -31.45
CA LEU A 317 1.99 12.89 -32.88
C LEU A 317 2.76 14.17 -33.24
#